data_AF-A0A5E4LJQ3-F1
#
_entry.id   AF-A0A5E4LJQ3-F1
#
_cell.length_a   1.000
_cell.length_b   1.000
_cell.length_c   1.000
_cell.angle_alpha   90.00
_cell.angle_beta   90.00
_cell.angle_gamma   90.00
#
_symmetry.space_group_name_H-M   'P 1'
#
loop_
_entity.id
_entity.type
_entity.pdbx_description
1 polymer ?
#
loop_
_entity_poly.entity_id
_entity_poly.type
_entity_poly.pdbx_seq_one_letter_code
_entity_poly.pdbx_strand_id
1 'polypeptide(L)'
;MNWPAHAAVGAISGLALALLLGLNATAALLPVALCAFSALVPDIDHGESKIRQITDAAALLFAVFLAVVSTCPQLNCAAGVWKTAAIYCLAVFGLYAIVMAYIMPNHRGIIHSLLFAAIYAVVVLLLSDWQLAIFATVGYCSHLAADKEIKIV
;
A
#
# COMPACT_ATOMS: atom_id res chain seq x y z
N MET A 1 13.79 -4.35 -9.54
CA MET A 1 12.52 -3.63 -9.78
C MET A 1 12.79 -2.23 -10.30
N ASN A 2 12.17 -1.85 -11.41
CA ASN A 2 12.23 -0.49 -11.97
C ASN A 2 10.95 0.25 -11.55
N TRP A 3 10.87 0.66 -10.28
CA TRP A 3 9.66 1.27 -9.71
C TRP A 3 9.10 2.45 -10.52
N PRO A 4 9.91 3.34 -11.15
CA PRO A 4 9.37 4.38 -12.02
C PRO A 4 8.65 3.80 -13.25
N ALA A 5 9.14 2.70 -13.81
CA ALA A 5 8.48 2.05 -14.94
C ALA A 5 7.12 1.47 -14.55
N HIS A 6 7.03 0.77 -13.41
CA HIS A 6 5.75 0.23 -12.93
C HIS A 6 4.75 1.35 -12.58
N ALA A 7 5.20 2.41 -11.91
CA ALA A 7 4.35 3.57 -11.64
C ALA A 7 3.88 4.25 -12.95
N ALA A 8 4.74 4.37 -13.96
CA ALA A 8 4.39 4.94 -15.25
C ALA A 8 3.38 4.06 -16.00
N VAL A 9 3.58 2.75 -16.04
CA VAL A 9 2.63 1.79 -16.64
C VAL A 9 1.28 1.85 -15.92
N GLY A 10 1.28 1.93 -14.59
CA GLY A 10 0.08 2.14 -13.78
C GLY A 10 -0.62 3.45 -14.11
N ALA A 11 0.11 4.57 -14.20
CA ALA A 11 -0.44 5.87 -14.55
C ALA A 11 -1.06 5.88 -15.96
N ILE A 12 -0.39 5.29 -16.95
CA ILE A 12 -0.88 5.17 -18.33
C ILE A 12 -2.16 4.31 -18.38
N SER A 13 -2.16 3.18 -17.66
CA SER A 13 -3.33 2.30 -17.57
C SER A 13 -4.51 3.00 -16.91
N GLY A 14 -4.26 3.76 -15.84
CA GLY A 14 -5.26 4.58 -15.17
C GLY A 14 -5.80 5.67 -16.08
N LEU A 15 -4.95 6.37 -16.83
CA LEU A 15 -5.37 7.40 -17.77
C LEU A 15 -6.25 6.81 -18.88
N ALA A 16 -5.86 5.64 -19.42
CA ALA A 16 -6.68 4.93 -20.41
C ALA A 16 -8.06 4.57 -19.83
N LEU A 17 -8.11 4.06 -18.60
CA LEU A 17 -9.37 3.78 -17.92
C LEU A 17 -10.22 5.04 -17.70
N ALA A 18 -9.61 6.15 -17.26
CA ALA A 18 -10.30 7.41 -17.05
C ALA A 18 -10.93 7.94 -18.34
N LEU A 19 -10.22 7.82 -19.48
CA LEU A 19 -10.75 8.18 -20.79
C LEU A 19 -11.92 7.29 -21.19
N LEU A 20 -11.84 5.97 -20.96
CA LEU A 20 -12.92 5.03 -21.24
C LEU A 20 -14.17 5.29 -20.41
N LEU A 21 -14.00 5.75 -19.18
CA LEU A 21 -15.10 6.11 -18.27
C LEU A 21 -15.62 7.54 -18.48
N GLY A 22 -15.04 8.30 -19.43
CA GLY A 22 -15.46 9.68 -19.71
C GLY A 22 -15.21 10.65 -18.55
N LEU A 23 -14.22 10.37 -17.70
CA LEU A 23 -13.87 11.27 -16.61
C LEU A 23 -13.21 12.54 -17.15
N ASN A 24 -13.59 13.69 -16.59
CA ASN A 24 -12.87 14.94 -16.85
C ASN A 24 -11.52 14.95 -16.11
N ALA A 25 -10.65 15.91 -16.45
CA ALA A 25 -9.29 15.95 -15.93
C ALA A 25 -9.21 16.05 -14.39
N THR A 26 -10.13 16.79 -13.76
CA THR A 26 -10.13 16.96 -12.29
C THR A 26 -10.62 15.69 -11.59
N ALA A 27 -11.66 15.04 -12.12
CA ALA A 27 -12.17 13.78 -11.61
C ALA A 27 -11.19 12.61 -11.82
N ALA A 28 -10.38 12.65 -12.88
CA ALA A 28 -9.39 11.62 -13.19
C ALA A 28 -8.14 11.69 -12.31
N LEU A 29 -7.82 12.85 -11.73
CA LEU A 29 -6.53 13.08 -11.05
C LEU A 29 -6.26 12.07 -9.92
N LEU A 30 -7.19 11.95 -8.97
CA LEU A 30 -7.04 11.04 -7.83
C LEU A 30 -7.06 9.56 -8.24
N PRO A 31 -8.03 9.08 -9.06
CA PRO A 31 -8.03 7.69 -9.53
C PRO A 31 -6.77 7.30 -10.32
N VAL A 32 -6.25 8.19 -11.19
CA VAL A 32 -5.02 7.93 -11.95
C VAL A 32 -3.80 7.87 -11.03
N ALA A 33 -3.70 8.78 -10.05
CA ALA A 33 -2.64 8.74 -9.05
C ALA A 33 -2.70 7.45 -8.21
N LEU A 34 -3.90 7.03 -7.81
CA LEU A 34 -4.12 5.77 -7.10
C LEU A 34 -3.71 4.57 -7.96
N CYS A 35 -4.03 4.57 -9.25
CA CYS A 35 -3.64 3.51 -10.18
C CYS A 35 -2.11 3.40 -10.31
N ALA A 36 -1.41 4.54 -10.42
CA ALA A 36 0.06 4.58 -10.44
C ALA A 36 0.67 4.05 -9.13
N PHE A 37 0.10 4.41 -7.99
CA PHE A 37 0.54 3.92 -6.67
C PHE A 37 0.24 2.42 -6.50
N SER A 38 -0.94 1.98 -6.94
CA SER A 38 -1.39 0.59 -6.85
C SER A 38 -0.53 -0.36 -7.66
N ALA A 39 0.05 0.12 -8.77
CA ALA A 39 1.04 -0.62 -9.54
C ALA A 39 2.33 -0.89 -8.76
N LEU A 40 2.60 -0.20 -7.66
CA LEU A 40 3.78 -0.48 -6.83
C LEU A 40 3.49 -1.51 -5.72
N VAL A 41 2.21 -1.72 -5.37
CA VAL A 41 1.80 -2.58 -4.25
C VAL A 41 2.35 -4.00 -4.32
N PRO A 42 2.41 -4.67 -5.50
CA PRO A 42 2.94 -6.04 -5.57
C PRO A 42 4.35 -6.16 -5.01
N ASP A 43 5.19 -5.14 -5.17
CA ASP A 43 6.59 -5.15 -4.77
C ASP A 43 6.82 -4.78 -3.29
N ILE A 44 5.77 -4.74 -2.47
CA ILE A 44 5.90 -4.59 -1.01
C ILE A 44 6.72 -5.73 -0.37
N ASP A 45 6.81 -6.86 -1.08
CA ASP A 45 7.64 -8.01 -0.73
C ASP A 45 9.15 -7.79 -0.96
N HIS A 46 9.53 -6.74 -1.68
CA HIS A 46 10.92 -6.46 -2.01
C HIS A 46 11.50 -5.39 -1.07
N GLY A 47 12.47 -5.76 -0.22
CA GLY A 47 13.06 -4.87 0.79
C GLY A 47 13.56 -3.52 0.25
N GLU A 48 14.17 -3.53 -0.94
CA GLU A 48 14.68 -2.32 -1.60
C GLU A 48 13.62 -1.53 -2.40
N SER A 49 12.35 -1.96 -2.43
CA SER A 49 11.32 -1.26 -3.19
C SER A 49 10.91 0.04 -2.53
N LYS A 50 10.47 1.01 -3.35
CA LYS A 50 9.97 2.28 -2.84
C LYS A 50 8.69 2.13 -2.04
N ILE A 51 7.79 1.23 -2.46
CA ILE A 51 6.57 0.97 -1.70
C ILE A 51 6.90 0.36 -0.32
N ARG A 52 7.92 -0.48 -0.23
CA ARG A 52 8.34 -1.08 1.03
C ARG A 52 8.93 -0.04 1.97
N GLN A 53 9.83 0.81 1.47
CA GLN A 53 10.38 1.94 2.24
C GLN A 53 9.29 2.89 2.77
N ILE A 54 8.29 3.21 1.93
CA ILE A 54 7.15 4.04 2.34
C ILE A 54 6.32 3.32 3.40
N THR A 55 6.06 2.03 3.22
CA THR A 55 5.24 1.24 4.17
C THR A 55 5.95 1.06 5.50
N ASP A 56 7.27 0.84 5.51
CA ASP A 56 8.08 0.76 6.73
C ASP A 56 8.02 2.08 7.52
N ALA A 57 8.15 3.22 6.84
CA ALA A 57 8.02 4.54 7.47
C ALA A 57 6.59 4.79 7.99
N ALA A 58 5.57 4.45 7.20
CA ALA A 58 4.17 4.59 7.60
C ALA A 58 3.82 3.70 8.80
N ALA A 59 4.34 2.47 8.84
CA ALA A 59 4.15 1.55 9.96
C ALA A 59 4.77 2.10 11.25
N LEU A 60 5.95 2.72 11.18
CA LEU A 60 6.57 3.36 12.34
C LEU A 60 5.74 4.56 12.83
N LEU A 61 5.31 5.44 11.93
CA LEU A 61 4.46 6.58 12.29
C LEU A 61 3.14 6.13 12.90
N PHE A 62 2.53 5.09 12.34
CA PHE A 62 1.32 4.48 12.85
C PHE A 62 1.52 3.86 14.23
N ALA A 63 2.64 3.17 14.46
CA ALA A 63 3.00 2.61 15.76
C ALA A 63 3.18 3.71 16.82
N VAL A 64 3.84 4.82 16.48
CA VAL A 64 3.97 5.99 17.36
C VAL A 64 2.60 6.58 17.67
N PHE A 65 1.78 6.81 16.64
CA PHE A 65 0.43 7.35 16.80
C PHE A 65 -0.42 6.47 17.72
N LEU A 66 -0.46 5.16 17.47
CA LEU A 66 -1.24 4.20 18.26
C LEU A 66 -0.74 4.15 19.70
N ALA A 67 0.58 4.17 19.91
CA ALA A 67 1.17 4.18 21.24
C ALA A 67 0.82 5.45 22.04
N VAL A 68 0.88 6.63 21.41
CA VAL A 68 0.51 7.89 22.07
C VAL A 68 -0.97 7.92 22.39
N VAL A 69 -1.86 7.64 21.42
CA VAL A 69 -3.31 7.72 21.63
C VAL A 69 -3.80 6.70 22.67
N SER A 70 -3.22 5.49 22.69
CA SER A 70 -3.60 4.45 23.66
C SER A 70 -3.11 4.72 25.09
N THR A 71 -2.00 5.43 25.26
CA THR A 71 -1.43 5.71 26.60
C THR A 71 -1.76 7.11 27.10
N CYS A 72 -2.09 8.03 26.20
CA CYS A 72 -2.23 9.45 26.48
C CYS A 72 -3.20 10.11 25.50
N PRO A 73 -4.51 10.12 25.81
CA PRO A 73 -5.53 10.71 24.94
C PRO A 73 -5.35 12.22 24.70
N GLN A 74 -4.57 12.91 25.54
CA GLN A 74 -4.32 14.35 25.46
C GLN A 74 -2.81 14.61 25.48
N LEU A 75 -2.25 15.37 24.54
CA LEU A 75 -0.79 15.52 24.38
C LEU A 75 -0.04 16.06 25.62
N ASN A 76 -0.73 16.65 26.58
CA ASN A 76 -0.15 17.16 27.83
C ASN A 76 0.39 16.06 28.76
N CYS A 77 -0.07 14.80 28.65
CA CYS A 77 0.46 13.69 29.46
C CYS A 77 1.66 12.96 28.84
N ALA A 78 2.08 13.32 27.61
CA ALA A 78 3.06 12.55 26.85
C ALA A 78 4.41 12.42 27.58
N ALA A 79 4.84 13.49 28.26
CA ALA A 79 6.07 13.48 29.06
C ALA A 79 6.00 12.55 30.29
N GLY A 80 4.80 12.23 30.79
CA GLY A 80 4.62 11.32 31.93
C GLY A 80 4.59 9.85 31.55
N VAL A 81 4.13 9.53 30.32
CA VAL A 81 3.91 8.14 29.87
C VAL A 81 4.90 7.66 28.81
N TRP A 82 5.94 8.45 28.49
CA TRP A 82 6.84 8.18 27.36
C TRP A 82 7.46 6.78 27.36
N LYS A 83 7.76 6.22 28.55
CA LYS A 83 8.30 4.85 28.65
C LYS A 83 7.28 3.81 28.18
N THR A 84 6.05 3.91 28.65
CA THR A 84 4.95 3.01 28.26
C THR A 84 4.63 3.17 26.78
N ALA A 85 4.56 4.41 26.28
CA ALA A 85 4.37 4.69 24.86
C ALA A 85 5.51 4.11 24.00
N ALA A 86 6.76 4.22 24.44
CA ALA A 86 7.90 3.65 23.72
C ALA A 86 7.81 2.11 23.65
N ILE A 87 7.43 1.44 24.74
CA ILE A 87 7.22 -0.03 24.75
C ILE A 87 6.10 -0.42 23.78
N TYR A 88 4.98 0.30 23.78
CA TYR A 88 3.85 0.02 22.89
C TYR A 88 4.24 0.23 21.42
N CYS A 89 4.97 1.31 21.12
CA CYS A 89 5.50 1.56 19.79
C CYS A 89 6.42 0.43 19.33
N LEU A 90 7.38 0.02 20.17
CA LEU A 90 8.28 -1.08 19.88
C LEU A 90 7.53 -2.42 19.70
N ALA A 91 6.46 -2.66 20.46
CA ALA A 91 5.66 -3.88 20.32
C ALA A 91 4.93 -3.91 18.97
N VAL A 92 4.27 -2.82 18.58
CA VAL A 92 3.51 -2.72 17.32
C VAL A 92 4.46 -2.75 16.12
N PHE A 93 5.51 -1.92 16.14
CA PHE A 93 6.48 -1.89 15.06
C PHE A 93 7.33 -3.17 14.99
N GLY A 94 7.67 -3.76 16.14
CA GLY A 94 8.37 -5.03 16.21
C GLY A 94 7.56 -6.19 15.62
N LEU A 95 6.24 -6.24 15.89
CA LEU A 95 5.35 -7.21 15.25
C LEU A 95 5.33 -7.02 13.73
N TYR A 96 5.17 -5.78 13.26
CA TYR A 96 5.27 -5.46 11.83
C TYR A 96 6.60 -5.95 11.24
N ALA A 97 7.74 -5.61 11.86
CA ALA A 97 9.06 -5.99 11.38
C ALA A 97 9.23 -7.52 11.33
N ILE A 98 8.73 -8.26 12.32
CA ILE A 98 8.76 -9.74 12.34
C ILE A 98 7.94 -10.30 11.17
N VAL A 99 6.71 -9.82 10.98
CA VAL A 99 5.85 -10.25 9.86
C VAL A 99 6.58 -10.02 8.54
N MET A 100 7.15 -8.84 8.37
CA MET A 100 7.76 -8.46 7.11
C MET A 100 9.15 -9.10 6.87
N ALA A 101 9.83 -9.57 7.90
CA ALA A 101 11.13 -10.24 7.80
C ALA A 101 11.01 -11.77 7.66
N TYR A 102 9.99 -12.38 8.30
CA TYR A 102 9.90 -13.83 8.43
C TYR A 102 8.65 -14.45 7.80
N ILE A 103 7.56 -13.70 7.64
CA ILE A 103 6.29 -14.22 7.12
C ILE A 103 6.07 -13.80 5.66
N MET A 104 6.51 -12.59 5.30
CA MET A 104 6.38 -12.09 3.93
C MET A 104 7.20 -12.97 2.96
N PRO A 105 6.56 -13.57 1.94
CA PRO A 105 7.27 -14.41 0.97
C PRO A 105 8.27 -13.59 0.18
N ASN A 106 9.34 -14.25 -0.28
CA ASN A 106 10.33 -13.62 -1.15
C ASN A 106 9.69 -13.18 -2.47
N HIS A 107 10.30 -12.14 -3.07
CA HIS A 107 9.85 -11.44 -4.27
C HIS A 107 9.18 -12.34 -5.31
N ARG A 108 7.98 -11.94 -5.79
CA ARG A 108 7.12 -12.70 -6.73
C ARG A 108 6.41 -13.90 -6.12
N GLY A 109 6.18 -13.85 -4.81
CA GLY A 109 5.40 -14.84 -4.08
C GLY A 109 3.91 -14.73 -4.36
N ILE A 110 3.10 -14.98 -3.33
CA ILE A 110 1.63 -14.94 -3.40
C ILE A 110 1.13 -13.51 -3.66
N ILE A 111 1.94 -12.49 -3.32
CA ILE A 111 1.60 -11.08 -3.57
C ILE A 111 1.51 -10.80 -5.08
N HIS A 112 2.34 -11.41 -5.93
CA HIS A 112 2.23 -11.27 -7.39
C HIS A 112 1.13 -12.19 -7.98
N SER A 113 -0.08 -12.16 -7.43
CA SER A 113 -1.21 -12.99 -7.88
C SER A 113 -2.49 -12.19 -8.06
N LEU A 114 -3.39 -12.70 -8.90
CA LEU A 114 -4.74 -12.15 -9.07
C LEU A 114 -5.59 -12.30 -7.80
N LEU A 115 -5.33 -13.32 -6.97
CA LEU A 115 -5.98 -13.44 -5.66
C LEU A 115 -5.65 -12.23 -4.77
N PHE A 116 -4.37 -11.86 -4.68
CA PHE A 116 -3.98 -10.67 -3.91
C PHE A 116 -4.48 -9.37 -4.53
N ALA A 117 -4.54 -9.28 -5.87
CA ALA A 117 -5.19 -8.15 -6.53
C ALA A 117 -6.66 -8.00 -6.12
N ALA A 118 -7.41 -9.12 -6.02
CA ALA A 118 -8.81 -9.10 -5.57
C ALA A 118 -8.94 -8.72 -4.09
N ILE A 119 -8.07 -9.25 -3.21
CA ILE A 119 -8.04 -8.85 -1.79
C ILE A 119 -7.76 -7.35 -1.67
N TYR A 120 -6.78 -6.84 -2.40
CA TYR A 120 -6.46 -5.42 -2.43
C TYR A 120 -7.64 -4.57 -2.92
N ALA A 121 -8.33 -4.99 -3.98
CA ALA A 121 -9.53 -4.34 -4.49
C ALA A 121 -10.65 -4.26 -3.43
N VAL A 122 -10.87 -5.35 -2.67
CA VAL A 122 -11.85 -5.38 -1.57
C VAL A 122 -11.45 -4.40 -0.47
N VAL A 123 -10.18 -4.35 -0.09
CA VAL A 123 -9.68 -3.39 0.91
C VAL A 123 -9.92 -1.95 0.45
N VAL A 124 -9.59 -1.61 -0.80
CA VAL A 124 -9.82 -0.27 -1.35
C VAL A 124 -11.32 0.05 -1.40
N LEU A 125 -12.16 -0.90 -1.80
CA LEU A 125 -13.62 -0.73 -1.82
C LEU A 125 -14.19 -0.44 -0.44
N LEU A 126 -13.72 -1.14 0.60
CA LEU A 126 -14.18 -0.94 1.98
C LEU A 126 -13.75 0.42 2.56
N LEU A 127 -12.59 0.95 2.12
CA LEU A 127 -12.05 2.22 2.60
C LEU A 127 -12.51 3.43 1.78
N SER A 128 -13.09 3.21 0.61
CA SER A 128 -13.42 4.28 -0.34
C SER A 128 -14.69 3.99 -1.14
N ASP A 129 -14.59 3.82 -2.45
CA ASP A 129 -15.70 3.57 -3.37
C ASP A 129 -15.30 2.59 -4.49
N TRP A 130 -16.31 2.18 -5.28
CA TRP A 130 -16.14 1.21 -6.36
C TRP A 130 -15.28 1.74 -7.52
N GLN A 131 -15.27 3.06 -7.78
CA GLN A 131 -14.47 3.63 -8.85
C GLN A 131 -12.98 3.51 -8.48
N LEU A 132 -12.61 3.96 -7.28
CA LEU A 132 -11.24 3.84 -6.79
C LEU A 132 -10.77 2.39 -6.69
N ALA A 133 -11.66 1.45 -6.31
CA ALA A 133 -11.34 0.02 -6.30
C ALA A 133 -11.00 -0.52 -7.70
N ILE A 134 -11.70 -0.10 -8.76
CA ILE A 134 -11.39 -0.51 -10.13
C ILE A 134 -10.03 0.06 -10.56
N PHE A 135 -9.78 1.35 -10.33
CA PHE A 135 -8.48 1.96 -10.66
C PHE A 135 -7.32 1.29 -9.92
N ALA A 136 -7.52 0.98 -8.64
CA ALA A 136 -6.54 0.26 -7.83
C ALA A 136 -6.27 -1.14 -8.41
N THR A 137 -7.32 -1.85 -8.81
CA THR A 137 -7.21 -3.18 -9.44
C THR A 137 -6.46 -3.12 -10.76
N VAL A 138 -6.78 -2.14 -11.62
CA VAL A 138 -6.09 -1.94 -12.90
C VAL A 138 -4.62 -1.62 -12.68
N GLY A 139 -4.31 -0.75 -11.72
CA GLY A 139 -2.93 -0.45 -11.34
C GLY A 139 -2.17 -1.71 -10.93
N TYR A 140 -2.74 -2.49 -10.02
CA TYR A 140 -2.17 -3.76 -9.57
C TYR A 140 -1.94 -4.74 -10.73
N CYS A 141 -2.95 -4.95 -11.57
CA CYS A 141 -2.86 -5.87 -12.71
C CYS A 141 -1.85 -5.39 -13.77
N SER A 142 -1.70 -4.07 -13.94
CA SER A 142 -0.73 -3.50 -14.86
C SER A 142 0.71 -3.85 -14.46
N HIS A 143 0.99 -3.94 -13.16
CA HIS A 143 2.26 -4.45 -12.64
C HIS A 143 2.47 -5.92 -12.98
N LEU A 144 1.48 -6.78 -12.69
CA LEU A 144 1.57 -8.21 -12.98
C LEU A 144 1.77 -8.47 -14.49
N ALA A 145 1.10 -7.69 -15.34
CA ALA A 145 1.27 -7.75 -16.78
C ALA A 145 2.67 -7.31 -17.22
N ALA A 146 3.20 -6.24 -16.63
CA ALA A 146 4.56 -5.75 -16.93
C ALA A 146 5.64 -6.77 -16.55
N ASP A 147 5.45 -7.47 -15.42
CA ASP A 147 6.38 -8.52 -14.95
C ASP A 147 6.13 -9.88 -15.61
N LYS A 148 5.04 -10.06 -16.36
CA LYS A 148 4.56 -11.33 -16.94
C LYS A 148 4.27 -12.41 -15.89
N GLU A 149 3.82 -11.99 -14.71
CA GLU A 149 3.54 -12.83 -13.54
C GLU A 149 2.02 -12.94 -13.27
N ILE A 150 1.19 -12.97 -14.33
CA ILE A 150 -0.26 -13.15 -14.17
C ILE A 150 -0.55 -14.60 -13.79
N LYS A 151 -0.76 -14.85 -12.50
CA LYS A 151 -1.14 -16.14 -11.92
C LYS A 151 -2.31 -15.99 -10.96
N ILE A 152 -3.06 -17.07 -10.72
CA ILE A 152 -4.19 -17.06 -9.79
C ILE A 152 -3.70 -16.97 -8.35
N VAL A 153 -2.64 -17.72 -8.00
CA VAL A 153 -1.94 -17.76 -6.70
C VAL A 153 -0.44 -17.77 -6.94
#